data_AF-A0A174DDT2-F1
#
_entry.id   AF-A0A174DDT2-F1
#
_cell.length_a   1.000
_cell.length_b   1.000
_cell.length_c   1.000
_cell.angle_alpha   90.00
_cell.angle_beta   90.00
_cell.angle_gamma   90.00
#
_symmetry.space_group_name_H-M   'P 1'
#
loop_
_entity.id
_entity.type
_entity.pdbx_description
1 polymer ?
#
loop_
_entity_poly.entity_id
_entity_poly.type
_entity_poly.pdbx_seq_one_letter_code
_entity_poly.pdbx_strand_id
1 'polypeptide(L)'
;MSKYIPGNQKHLSLEDRKYIERSLNNGSTFKDIARFLCKDPTTISKEVKLHRVSDWYHKGSFLNAHNFCIHRYHCRKTNVCRKIILCNIKCTSCPTCNQTCPDFVKEQCNRLDKAPYVCNGCPKAIHHCSIAHKYRYDAVFADRKYKECLSSSRAGINMTKHELRQKDMVISPLIYQGQSGDSTYADACLSRMTSKAYRLEFPGRDRRVNNGN
;
A
#
# COMPACT_ATOMS: atom_id res chain seq x y z
N MET A 1 22.95 7.14 2.00
CA MET A 1 22.67 6.60 3.36
C MET A 1 23.26 7.58 4.37
N SER A 2 22.52 8.04 5.38
CA SER A 2 23.08 8.92 6.40
C SER A 2 24.02 8.11 7.31
N LYS A 3 25.31 8.47 7.34
CA LYS A 3 26.38 7.79 8.10
C LYS A 3 26.20 7.77 9.63
N TYR A 4 25.06 8.24 10.15
CA TYR A 4 24.89 8.64 11.56
C TYR A 4 23.89 7.81 12.36
N ILE A 5 23.19 6.83 11.78
CA ILE A 5 22.27 5.97 12.53
C ILE A 5 22.75 4.52 12.39
N PRO A 6 23.33 3.91 13.43
CA PRO A 6 23.64 2.48 13.41
C PRO A 6 22.32 1.71 13.31
N GLY A 7 22.01 1.23 12.10
CA GLY A 7 20.76 0.55 11.83
C GLY A 7 20.71 -0.80 12.55
N ASN A 8 19.78 -0.94 13.49
CA ASN A 8 19.48 -2.24 14.08
C ASN A 8 18.66 -3.06 13.06
N GLN A 9 19.19 -4.19 12.58
CA GLN A 9 18.53 -5.07 11.58
C GLN A 9 17.29 -5.81 12.11
N LYS A 10 16.92 -5.61 13.39
CA LYS A 10 15.70 -6.19 13.97
C LYS A 10 14.43 -5.58 13.37
N HIS A 11 13.37 -6.37 13.32
CA HIS A 11 12.04 -5.91 12.96
C HIS A 11 11.49 -4.89 13.97
N LEU A 12 10.56 -4.04 13.53
CA LEU A 12 9.84 -3.14 14.43
C LEU A 12 8.95 -3.97 15.36
N SER A 13 9.03 -3.68 16.66
CA SER A 13 8.13 -4.20 17.68
C SER A 13 6.80 -3.43 17.70
N LEU A 14 5.82 -3.95 18.44
CA LEU A 14 4.56 -3.23 18.66
C LEU A 14 4.79 -1.90 19.38
N GLU A 15 5.72 -1.85 20.35
CA GLU A 15 6.04 -0.60 21.06
C GLU A 15 6.70 0.43 20.14
N ASP A 16 7.57 -0.01 19.22
CA ASP A 16 8.12 0.89 18.19
C ASP A 16 7.00 1.47 17.32
N ARG A 17 6.02 0.64 16.92
CA ARG A 17 4.86 1.08 16.14
C ARG A 17 3.97 2.06 16.91
N LYS A 18 3.72 1.81 18.20
CA LYS A 18 2.99 2.76 19.08
C LYS A 18 3.73 4.09 19.20
N TYR A 19 5.06 4.05 19.26
CA TYR A 19 5.87 5.27 19.25
C TYR A 19 5.76 6.03 17.92
N ILE A 20 5.80 5.33 16.77
CA ILE A 20 5.56 5.92 15.45
C ILE A 20 4.18 6.59 15.42
N GLU A 21 3.12 5.89 15.82
CA GLU A 21 1.75 6.42 15.83
C GLU A 21 1.65 7.71 16.68
N ARG A 22 2.13 7.68 17.93
CA ARG A 22 2.12 8.85 18.81
C ARG A 22 2.89 10.02 18.21
N SER A 23 4.07 9.76 17.65
CA SER A 23 4.90 10.78 17.04
C SER A 23 4.26 11.38 15.79
N LEU A 24 3.59 10.57 14.96
CA LEU A 24 2.82 11.04 13.82
C LEU A 24 1.63 11.88 14.24
N ASN A 25 0.94 11.51 15.32
CA ASN A 25 -0.15 12.31 15.89
C ASN A 25 0.34 13.68 16.36
N ASN A 26 1.57 13.77 16.86
CA ASN A 26 2.22 15.01 17.26
C ASN A 26 2.85 15.79 16.09
N GLY A 27 2.78 15.26 14.86
CA GLY A 27 3.34 15.93 13.67
C GLY A 27 4.85 15.81 13.52
N SER A 28 5.51 14.90 14.25
CA SER A 28 6.95 14.68 14.14
C SER A 28 7.36 14.18 12.74
N THR A 29 8.55 14.56 12.30
CA THR A 29 9.08 14.12 11.00
C THR A 29 9.59 12.67 11.08
N PHE A 30 9.62 11.96 9.93
CA PHE A 30 10.23 10.63 9.88
C PHE A 30 11.69 10.61 10.31
N LYS A 31 12.42 11.71 10.12
CA LYS A 31 13.82 11.82 10.54
C LYS A 31 13.95 11.76 12.06
N ASP A 32 13.07 12.44 12.78
CA ASP A 32 13.11 12.49 14.24
C ASP A 32 12.64 11.18 14.87
N ILE A 33 11.58 10.59 14.31
CA ILE A 33 11.09 9.26 14.69
C ILE A 33 12.18 8.20 14.50
N ALA A 34 12.84 8.24 13.33
CA ALA A 34 13.91 7.32 12.98
C ALA A 34 15.13 7.45 13.91
N ARG A 35 15.48 8.69 14.30
CA ARG A 35 16.56 8.96 15.25
C ARG A 35 16.28 8.33 16.62
N PHE A 36 15.05 8.46 17.12
CA PHE A 36 14.66 7.88 18.41
C PHE A 36 14.69 6.34 18.39
N LEU A 37 14.18 5.73 17.31
CA LEU A 37 14.12 4.28 17.19
C LEU A 37 15.44 3.63 16.72
N CYS A 38 16.46 4.43 16.43
CA CYS A 38 17.71 3.99 15.81
C CYS A 38 17.45 3.16 14.52
N LYS A 39 16.56 3.67 13.66
CA LYS A 39 16.20 3.08 12.37
C LYS A 39 16.52 4.04 11.23
N ASP A 40 16.56 3.53 10.01
CA ASP A 40 16.65 4.39 8.83
C ASP A 40 15.29 5.09 8.58
N PRO A 41 15.25 6.39 8.21
CA PRO A 41 13.99 7.09 7.90
C PRO A 41 13.17 6.40 6.80
N THR A 42 13.82 5.70 5.86
CA THR A 42 13.10 4.93 4.84
C THR A 42 12.40 3.71 5.40
N THR A 43 12.88 3.12 6.50
CA THR A 43 12.18 2.05 7.23
C THR A 43 10.84 2.55 7.77
N ILE A 44 10.84 3.71 8.42
CA ILE A 44 9.62 4.35 8.95
C ILE A 44 8.68 4.72 7.79
N SER A 45 9.22 5.32 6.73
CA SER A 45 8.44 5.68 5.54
C SER A 45 7.75 4.46 4.89
N LYS A 46 8.45 3.33 4.78
CA LYS A 46 7.90 2.09 4.20
C LYS A 46 6.84 1.49 5.11
N GLU A 47 7.12 1.39 6.40
CA GLU A 47 6.17 0.89 7.42
C GLU A 47 4.85 1.67 7.36
N VAL A 48 4.91 3.01 7.40
CA VAL A 48 3.72 3.87 7.39
C VAL A 48 2.95 3.76 6.06
N LYS A 49 3.65 3.74 4.92
CA LYS A 49 3.00 3.66 3.60
C LYS A 49 2.34 2.30 3.36
N LEU A 50 2.96 1.21 3.83
CA LEU A 50 2.47 -0.16 3.65
C LEU A 50 1.31 -0.50 4.60
N HIS A 51 1.35 0.01 5.84
CA HIS A 51 0.41 -0.40 6.89
C HIS A 51 -0.57 0.71 7.33
N ARG A 52 -0.70 1.79 6.56
CA ARG A 52 -1.76 2.78 6.79
C ARG A 52 -3.15 2.19 6.49
N VAL A 53 -4.11 2.54 7.34
CA VAL A 53 -5.52 2.21 7.19
C VAL A 53 -6.17 3.22 6.27
N SER A 54 -6.82 2.75 5.21
CA SER A 54 -7.72 3.58 4.40
C SER A 54 -9.01 3.80 5.19
N ASP A 55 -9.32 5.05 5.48
CA ASP A 55 -10.60 5.46 6.02
C ASP A 55 -11.36 6.19 4.92
N TRP A 56 -12.37 5.51 4.37
CA TRP A 56 -13.26 6.08 3.37
C TRP A 56 -14.54 6.51 4.06
N TYR A 57 -14.64 7.81 4.34
CA TYR A 57 -15.79 8.37 5.01
C TYR A 57 -16.57 9.31 4.08
N HIS A 58 -17.87 9.04 3.90
CA HIS A 58 -18.78 9.86 3.11
C HIS A 58 -19.19 11.13 3.87
N LYS A 59 -18.42 12.22 3.77
CA LYS A 59 -18.86 13.58 4.15
C LYS A 59 -18.85 14.51 2.94
N GLY A 60 -19.72 14.26 1.96
CA GLY A 60 -20.05 15.30 0.98
C GLY A 60 -20.96 16.37 1.57
N SER A 61 -21.52 17.23 0.71
CA SER A 61 -22.48 18.25 1.17
C SER A 61 -23.78 17.57 1.62
N PHE A 62 -24.57 18.23 2.49
CA PHE A 62 -25.90 17.74 2.90
C PHE A 62 -26.80 17.38 1.70
N LEU A 63 -26.61 18.06 0.57
CA LEU A 63 -27.37 17.89 -0.66
C LEU A 63 -26.84 16.76 -1.55
N ASN A 64 -25.55 16.44 -1.46
CA ASN A 64 -24.92 15.33 -2.17
C ASN A 64 -23.64 14.87 -1.46
N ALA A 65 -23.81 13.87 -0.58
CA ALA A 65 -22.73 13.28 0.20
C ALA A 65 -21.66 12.58 -0.66
N HIS A 66 -21.98 12.28 -1.92
CA HIS A 66 -21.14 11.53 -2.84
C HIS A 66 -20.46 12.41 -3.88
N ASN A 67 -20.62 13.74 -3.84
CA ASN A 67 -19.89 14.63 -4.74
C ASN A 67 -18.45 14.85 -4.24
N PHE A 68 -17.46 14.36 -4.99
CA PHE A 68 -16.04 14.47 -4.66
C PHE A 68 -15.33 15.52 -5.52
N CYS A 69 -16.07 16.40 -6.20
CA CYS A 69 -15.46 17.46 -6.99
C CYS A 69 -14.90 18.58 -6.10
N ILE A 70 -13.75 19.16 -6.43
CA ILE A 70 -13.23 20.37 -5.73
C ILE A 70 -14.22 21.54 -5.81
N HIS A 71 -15.06 21.58 -6.85
CA HIS A 71 -16.04 22.64 -7.08
C HIS A 71 -17.43 22.36 -6.46
N ARG A 72 -17.58 21.28 -5.68
CA ARG A 72 -18.88 20.81 -5.15
C ARG A 72 -19.66 21.81 -4.29
N TYR A 73 -19.03 22.87 -3.79
CA TYR A 73 -19.69 23.89 -2.98
C TYR A 73 -20.11 25.13 -3.77
N HIS A 74 -19.56 25.36 -4.96
CA HIS A 74 -19.72 26.64 -5.67
C HIS A 74 -20.07 26.49 -7.16
N CYS A 75 -20.04 25.28 -7.72
CA CYS A 75 -20.37 25.07 -9.13
C CYS A 75 -21.82 25.48 -9.44
N ARG A 76 -22.02 26.32 -10.46
CA ARG A 76 -23.36 26.78 -10.87
C ARG A 76 -23.89 26.09 -12.13
N LYS A 77 -23.08 25.22 -12.76
CA LYS A 77 -23.48 24.48 -13.97
C LYS A 77 -24.71 23.63 -13.67
N THR A 78 -25.64 23.58 -14.62
CA THR A 78 -26.79 22.66 -14.62
C THR A 78 -26.64 21.67 -15.77
N ASN A 79 -27.51 20.67 -15.84
CA ASN A 79 -27.54 19.68 -16.92
C ASN A 79 -26.23 18.89 -17.15
N VAL A 80 -25.37 18.79 -16.14
CA VAL A 80 -24.09 18.06 -16.25
C VAL A 80 -24.26 16.55 -16.44
N CYS A 81 -25.41 15.99 -16.07
CA CYS A 81 -25.73 14.57 -16.25
C CYS A 81 -26.06 14.19 -17.70
N ARG A 82 -26.17 15.17 -18.62
CA ARG A 82 -26.42 14.96 -20.06
C ARG A 82 -27.57 14.00 -20.35
N LYS A 83 -28.63 14.07 -19.55
CA LYS A 83 -29.87 13.30 -19.80
C LYS A 83 -30.54 13.81 -21.07
N ILE A 84 -31.33 12.94 -21.71
CA ILE A 84 -32.14 13.27 -22.89
C ILE A 84 -33.08 14.44 -22.59
N ILE A 85 -33.66 14.46 -21.39
CA ILE A 85 -34.44 15.60 -20.89
C ILE A 85 -33.51 16.56 -20.12
N LEU A 86 -33.61 17.85 -20.43
CA LEU A 86 -32.88 18.94 -19.78
C LEU A 86 -33.03 18.86 -18.25
N CYS A 87 -31.90 18.69 -17.56
CA CYS A 87 -31.86 18.59 -16.12
C CYS A 87 -31.49 19.93 -15.47
N ASN A 88 -32.41 20.51 -14.70
CA ASN A 88 -32.20 21.77 -13.98
C ASN A 88 -31.47 21.62 -12.63
N ILE A 89 -31.04 20.40 -12.28
CA ILE A 89 -30.28 20.15 -11.05
C ILE A 89 -28.88 20.75 -11.19
N LYS A 90 -28.48 21.58 -10.22
CA LYS A 90 -27.12 22.12 -10.13
C LYS A 90 -26.11 20.99 -9.98
N CYS A 91 -24.96 21.14 -10.62
CA CYS A 91 -23.83 20.21 -10.58
C CYS A 91 -23.43 19.83 -9.15
N THR A 92 -23.52 20.77 -8.21
CA THR A 92 -23.25 20.56 -6.77
C THR A 92 -24.11 19.45 -6.16
N SER A 93 -25.36 19.34 -6.59
CA SER A 93 -26.36 18.39 -6.09
C SER A 93 -26.62 17.23 -7.05
N CYS A 94 -25.98 17.20 -8.21
CA CYS A 94 -26.17 16.17 -9.22
C CYS A 94 -25.55 14.83 -8.77
N PRO A 95 -26.33 13.74 -8.59
CA PRO A 95 -25.81 12.46 -8.09
C PRO A 95 -24.72 11.85 -8.97
N THR A 96 -24.79 12.09 -10.29
CA THR A 96 -23.85 11.54 -11.27
C THR A 96 -22.69 12.49 -11.60
N CYS A 97 -22.54 13.60 -10.87
CA CYS A 97 -21.51 14.62 -11.11
C CYS A 97 -20.11 14.02 -11.30
N ASN A 98 -19.71 13.09 -10.43
CA ASN A 98 -18.38 12.48 -10.46
C ASN A 98 -18.05 11.72 -11.75
N GLN A 99 -19.08 11.25 -12.47
CA GLN A 99 -18.92 10.44 -13.69
C GLN A 99 -19.19 11.25 -14.95
N THR A 100 -20.10 12.22 -14.87
CA THR A 100 -20.69 12.88 -16.05
C THR A 100 -20.25 14.33 -16.25
N CYS A 101 -19.78 14.99 -15.19
CA CYS A 101 -19.35 16.38 -15.29
C CYS A 101 -18.01 16.46 -16.05
N PRO A 102 -17.93 17.22 -17.16
CA PRO A 102 -16.70 17.33 -17.95
C PRO A 102 -15.58 18.07 -17.20
N ASP A 103 -15.93 18.97 -16.28
CA ASP A 103 -14.99 19.71 -15.45
C ASP A 103 -14.80 19.05 -14.07
N PHE A 104 -15.12 17.76 -13.95
CA PHE A 104 -14.93 17.04 -12.71
C PHE A 104 -13.44 16.96 -12.38
N VAL A 105 -13.06 17.58 -11.27
CA VAL A 105 -11.74 17.44 -10.66
C VAL A 105 -11.92 16.82 -9.28
N LYS A 106 -11.47 15.58 -9.13
CA LYS A 106 -11.55 14.84 -7.87
C LYS A 106 -10.73 15.54 -6.79
N GLU A 107 -11.33 15.78 -5.64
CA GLU A 107 -10.62 16.31 -4.49
C GLU A 107 -9.59 15.30 -3.95
N GLN A 108 -8.41 15.80 -3.62
CA GLN A 108 -7.34 15.00 -3.02
C GLN A 108 -6.58 15.85 -2.00
N CYS A 109 -6.13 15.19 -0.93
CA CYS A 109 -5.31 15.86 0.07
C CYS A 109 -3.83 15.80 -0.34
N ASN A 110 -3.23 16.96 -0.61
CA ASN A 110 -1.81 17.09 -0.96
C ASN A 110 -0.85 16.52 0.10
N ARG A 111 -1.30 16.41 1.36
CA ARG A 111 -0.52 15.78 2.45
C ARG A 111 -0.31 14.29 2.24
N LEU A 112 -1.18 13.63 1.47
CA LEU A 112 -1.05 12.20 1.20
C LEU A 112 0.04 11.89 0.16
N ASP A 113 0.43 12.89 -0.63
CA ASP A 113 1.49 12.78 -1.64
C ASP A 113 2.89 13.03 -1.06
N LYS A 114 2.97 13.59 0.15
CA LYS A 114 4.22 13.91 0.85
C LYS A 114 4.29 13.17 2.18
N ALA A 115 5.50 12.97 2.71
CA ALA A 115 5.64 12.41 4.05
C ALA A 115 4.86 13.29 5.07
N PRO A 116 4.07 12.69 5.99
CA PRO A 116 4.04 11.27 6.35
C PRO A 116 3.00 10.39 5.61
N TYR A 117 2.37 10.87 4.54
CA TYR A 117 1.36 10.16 3.74
C TYR A 117 0.09 9.73 4.49
N VAL A 118 -0.15 10.31 5.66
CA VAL A 118 -1.27 10.01 6.55
C VAL A 118 -1.84 11.29 7.16
N CYS A 119 -3.07 11.19 7.65
CA CYS A 119 -3.83 12.25 8.29
C CYS A 119 -3.50 12.42 9.78
N ASN A 120 -2.67 11.55 10.37
CA ASN A 120 -2.15 11.75 11.72
C ASN A 120 -1.45 13.12 11.80
N GLY A 121 -1.74 13.88 12.87
CA GLY A 121 -1.20 15.23 13.07
C GLY A 121 -1.75 16.29 12.11
N CYS A 122 -2.87 16.04 11.42
CA CYS A 122 -3.59 17.11 10.73
C CYS A 122 -4.18 18.11 11.74
N PRO A 123 -4.16 19.43 11.44
CA PRO A 123 -4.69 20.45 12.35
C PRO A 123 -6.21 20.35 12.52
N LYS A 124 -6.92 19.91 11.47
CA LYS A 124 -8.34 19.59 11.53
C LYS A 124 -8.51 18.14 11.97
N ALA A 125 -9.40 17.90 12.94
CA ALA A 125 -9.78 16.55 13.30
C ALA A 125 -10.30 15.79 12.07
N ILE A 126 -10.02 14.48 12.00
CA ILE A 126 -10.33 13.64 10.84
C ILE A 126 -11.81 13.72 10.46
N HIS A 127 -12.71 13.79 11.43
CA HIS A 127 -14.16 13.88 11.21
C HIS A 127 -14.66 15.25 10.71
N HIS A 128 -13.83 16.30 10.79
CA HIS A 128 -14.11 17.62 10.21
C HIS A 128 -13.44 17.83 8.85
N CYS A 129 -12.51 16.96 8.45
CA CYS A 129 -11.95 16.98 7.11
C CYS A 129 -13.01 16.52 6.09
N SER A 130 -13.32 17.37 5.12
CA SER A 130 -14.32 17.11 4.08
C SER A 130 -13.83 16.23 2.93
N ILE A 131 -12.52 15.97 2.85
CA ILE A 131 -11.92 15.12 1.82
C ILE A 131 -12.30 13.67 2.08
N ALA A 132 -12.88 12.97 1.09
CA ALA A 132 -13.37 11.60 1.30
C ALA A 132 -12.28 10.57 1.58
N HIS A 133 -11.16 10.66 0.85
CA HIS A 133 -10.07 9.69 0.95
C HIS A 133 -9.07 10.10 2.04
N LYS A 134 -9.02 9.32 3.11
CA LYS A 134 -8.14 9.56 4.26
C LYS A 134 -7.32 8.32 4.56
N TYR A 135 -6.12 8.55 5.08
CA TYR A 135 -5.27 7.48 5.58
C TYR A 135 -4.89 7.75 7.02
N ARG A 136 -5.01 6.77 7.90
CA ARG A 136 -4.52 6.85 9.27
C ARG A 136 -3.51 5.74 9.54
N TYR A 137 -2.44 6.04 10.25
CA TYR A 137 -1.56 5.03 10.81
C TYR A 137 -2.09 4.63 12.19
N ASP A 138 -2.22 3.33 12.41
CA ASP A 138 -2.72 2.70 13.64
C ASP A 138 -1.75 1.57 13.99
N ALA A 139 -1.11 1.64 15.14
CA ALA A 139 0.00 0.75 15.49
C ALA A 139 -0.45 -0.72 15.60
N VAL A 140 -1.64 -0.95 16.17
CA VAL A 140 -2.18 -2.30 16.39
C VAL A 140 -2.56 -2.94 15.06
N PHE A 141 -3.21 -2.17 14.18
CA PHE A 141 -3.51 -2.61 12.82
C PHE A 141 -2.23 -2.94 12.05
N ALA A 142 -1.23 -2.06 12.12
CA ALA A 142 0.03 -2.24 11.42
C ALA A 142 0.80 -3.47 11.91
N ASP A 143 0.85 -3.69 13.22
CA ASP A 143 1.49 -4.87 13.81
C ASP A 143 0.80 -6.18 13.39
N ARG A 144 -0.54 -6.19 13.42
CA ARG A 144 -1.33 -7.33 12.95
C ARG A 144 -1.05 -7.62 11.47
N LYS A 145 -1.10 -6.61 10.60
CA LYS A 145 -0.83 -6.78 9.16
C LYS A 145 0.59 -7.26 8.89
N TYR A 146 1.56 -6.74 9.64
CA TYR A 146 2.93 -7.21 9.57
C TYR A 146 3.06 -8.69 9.96
N LYS A 147 2.43 -9.12 11.06
CA LYS A 147 2.42 -10.53 11.50
C LYS A 147 1.70 -11.46 10.53
N GLU A 148 0.57 -11.02 9.96
CA GLU A 148 -0.14 -11.75 8.90
C GLU A 148 0.78 -11.98 7.68
N CYS A 149 1.45 -10.92 7.21
CA CYS A 149 2.40 -10.99 6.10
C CYS A 149 3.61 -11.88 6.42
N LEU A 150 4.12 -11.81 7.65
CA LEU A 150 5.24 -12.64 8.10
C LEU A 150 4.85 -14.12 8.14
N SER A 151 3.63 -14.43 8.62
CA SER A 151 3.08 -15.77 8.65
C SER A 151 2.87 -16.30 7.23
N SER A 152 2.18 -15.56 6.36
CA SER A 152 1.94 -15.98 4.98
C SER A 152 3.21 -16.12 4.15
N SER A 153 4.23 -15.30 4.40
CA SER A 153 5.54 -15.42 3.74
C SER A 153 6.33 -16.66 4.16
N ARG A 154 6.00 -17.23 5.33
CA ARG A 154 6.64 -18.42 5.91
C ARG A 154 5.79 -19.68 5.79
N ALA A 155 4.49 -19.53 5.52
CA ALA A 155 3.66 -20.62 5.07
C ALA A 155 4.26 -21.13 3.75
N GLY A 156 4.81 -22.34 3.79
CA GLY A 156 5.25 -23.03 2.59
C GLY A 156 4.08 -23.22 1.62
N ILE A 157 4.38 -23.78 0.45
CA ILE A 157 3.31 -24.20 -0.44
C ILE A 157 2.54 -25.32 0.28
N ASN A 158 1.24 -25.11 0.54
CA ASN A 158 0.39 -26.11 1.18
C ASN A 158 0.07 -27.24 0.19
N MET A 159 1.09 -28.01 -0.15
CA MET A 159 0.98 -29.21 -0.96
C MET A 159 2.10 -30.19 -0.61
N THR A 160 1.80 -31.47 -0.72
CA THR A 160 2.77 -32.53 -0.51
C THR A 160 3.84 -32.51 -1.60
N LYS A 161 5.01 -33.13 -1.33
CA LYS A 161 6.09 -33.27 -2.32
C LYS A 161 5.60 -33.94 -3.60
N HIS A 162 4.65 -34.87 -3.47
CA HIS A 162 4.05 -35.58 -4.59
C HIS A 162 3.17 -34.67 -5.45
N GLU A 163 2.27 -33.90 -4.84
CA GLU A 163 1.41 -32.94 -5.55
C GLU A 163 2.21 -31.83 -6.25
N LEU A 164 3.29 -31.35 -5.62
CA LEU A 164 4.18 -30.38 -6.25
C LEU A 164 4.84 -30.96 -7.51
N ARG A 165 5.33 -32.22 -7.44
CA ARG A 165 5.92 -32.91 -8.59
C ARG A 165 4.93 -33.16 -9.71
N GLN A 166 3.70 -33.55 -9.38
CA GLN A 166 2.65 -33.73 -10.39
C GLN A 166 2.35 -32.41 -11.13
N LYS A 167 2.30 -31.29 -10.41
CA LYS A 167 2.10 -29.97 -11.02
C LYS A 167 3.31 -29.54 -11.85
N ASP A 168 4.52 -29.79 -11.35
CA ASP A 168 5.76 -29.47 -12.06
C ASP A 168 5.92 -30.27 -13.37
N MET A 169 5.54 -31.55 -13.37
CA MET A 169 5.54 -32.41 -14.57
C MET A 169 4.66 -31.87 -15.70
N VAL A 170 3.60 -31.12 -15.37
CA VAL A 170 2.71 -30.50 -16.37
C VAL A 170 3.22 -29.11 -16.76
N ILE A 171 3.66 -28.32 -15.78
CA ILE A 171 4.03 -26.91 -15.98
C ILE A 171 5.39 -26.77 -16.66
N SER A 172 6.41 -27.53 -16.22
CA SER A 172 7.78 -27.40 -16.73
C SER A 172 7.86 -27.63 -18.26
N PRO A 173 7.28 -28.71 -18.84
CA PRO A 173 7.32 -28.92 -20.28
C PRO A 173 6.62 -27.81 -21.10
N LEU A 174 5.51 -27.25 -20.59
CA LEU A 174 4.77 -26.18 -21.27
C LEU A 174 5.55 -24.86 -21.29
N ILE A 175 6.34 -24.59 -20.24
CA ILE A 175 7.27 -23.46 -20.19
C ILE A 175 8.41 -23.68 -21.20
N TYR A 176 9.01 -24.87 -21.24
CA TYR A 176 10.07 -25.20 -22.21
C TYR A 176 9.60 -25.13 -23.67
N GLN A 177 8.31 -25.37 -23.92
CA GLN A 177 7.68 -25.24 -25.24
C GLN A 177 7.32 -23.77 -25.60
N GLY A 178 7.67 -22.80 -24.75
CA GLY A 178 7.49 -21.37 -25.04
C GLY A 178 6.04 -20.89 -25.00
N GLN A 179 5.11 -21.67 -24.42
CA GLN A 179 3.68 -21.30 -24.39
C GLN A 179 3.35 -20.26 -23.31
N SER A 180 4.28 -19.97 -22.40
CA SER A 180 4.18 -18.82 -21.50
C SER A 180 4.67 -17.56 -22.23
N GLY A 181 3.74 -16.69 -22.63
CA GLY A 181 3.99 -15.54 -23.51
C GLY A 181 4.88 -14.40 -22.98
N ASP A 182 5.80 -14.63 -22.03
CA ASP A 182 6.85 -13.66 -21.67
C ASP A 182 8.05 -14.34 -20.97
N SER A 183 9.07 -14.66 -21.77
CA SER A 183 10.28 -15.46 -21.43
C SER A 183 11.30 -14.78 -20.50
N THR A 184 10.90 -13.85 -19.63
CA THR A 184 11.83 -13.23 -18.66
C THR A 184 11.28 -13.22 -17.22
N TYR A 185 9.96 -13.18 -17.06
CA TYR A 185 9.33 -13.12 -15.74
C TYR A 185 9.11 -14.51 -15.12
N ALA A 186 8.81 -15.50 -15.96
CA ALA A 186 8.64 -16.90 -15.54
C ALA A 186 9.95 -17.52 -15.04
N ASP A 187 11.05 -17.31 -15.77
CA ASP A 187 12.39 -17.81 -15.40
C ASP A 187 12.90 -17.21 -14.08
N ALA A 188 12.67 -15.91 -13.86
CA ALA A 188 13.05 -15.25 -12.62
C ALA A 188 12.22 -15.71 -11.41
N CYS A 189 10.92 -16.02 -11.63
CA CYS A 189 10.04 -16.57 -10.60
C CYS A 189 10.41 -18.02 -10.27
N LEU A 190 10.66 -18.85 -11.28
CA LEU A 190 11.02 -20.25 -11.08
C LEU A 190 12.40 -20.39 -10.44
N SER A 191 13.40 -19.59 -10.84
CA SER A 191 14.72 -19.56 -10.20
C SER A 191 14.66 -19.16 -8.72
N ARG A 192 13.75 -18.26 -8.33
CA ARG A 192 13.50 -17.94 -6.91
C ARG A 192 12.76 -19.03 -6.16
N MET A 193 11.81 -19.70 -6.80
CA MET A 193 11.06 -20.82 -6.21
C MET A 193 11.95 -22.04 -6.01
N THR A 194 12.76 -22.41 -7.01
CA THR A 194 13.72 -23.51 -6.93
C THR A 194 14.85 -23.19 -5.96
N SER A 195 15.38 -21.95 -5.94
CA SER A 195 16.41 -21.56 -4.96
C SER A 195 15.91 -21.57 -3.51
N LYS A 196 14.63 -21.21 -3.26
CA LYS A 196 14.01 -21.34 -1.94
C LYS A 196 13.76 -22.80 -1.56
N ALA A 197 13.31 -23.63 -2.51
CA ALA A 197 13.11 -25.06 -2.30
C ALA A 197 14.43 -25.80 -2.03
N TYR A 198 15.49 -25.51 -2.78
CA TYR A 198 16.82 -26.10 -2.57
C TYR A 198 17.45 -25.71 -1.23
N ARG A 199 17.24 -24.45 -0.79
CA ARG A 199 17.72 -23.95 0.51
C ARG A 199 16.99 -24.60 1.69
N LEU A 200 15.79 -25.14 1.48
CA LEU A 200 15.06 -25.96 2.46
C LEU A 200 15.53 -27.43 2.46
N GLU A 201 16.08 -27.95 1.35
CA GLU A 201 16.58 -29.34 1.28
C GLU A 201 17.99 -29.52 1.88
N PHE A 202 18.82 -28.48 2.03
CA PHE A 202 20.20 -28.62 2.55
C PHE A 202 20.69 -27.41 3.39
N PRO A 203 20.49 -27.37 4.72
CA PRO A 203 21.05 -26.33 5.58
C PRO A 203 22.55 -26.60 5.81
N GLY A 204 23.44 -25.87 5.11
CA GLY A 204 24.87 -25.84 5.47
C GLY A 204 25.91 -26.09 4.37
N ARG A 205 25.56 -26.10 3.08
CA ARG A 205 26.56 -26.05 2.00
C ARG A 205 26.57 -24.66 1.35
N ASP A 206 27.43 -23.78 1.88
CA ASP A 206 27.88 -22.63 1.11
C ASP A 206 28.56 -23.13 -0.16
N ARG A 207 28.11 -22.64 -1.32
CA ARG A 207 28.83 -22.82 -2.59
C ARG A 207 30.16 -22.08 -2.45
N ARG A 208 31.25 -22.82 -2.22
CA ARG A 208 32.57 -22.34 -2.65
C ARG A 208 32.46 -22.03 -4.14
N VAL A 209 32.71 -20.77 -4.47
CA VAL A 209 33.10 -20.37 -5.82
C VAL A 209 34.42 -21.08 -6.10
N ASN A 210 34.41 -22.08 -6.99
CA ASN A 210 35.63 -22.50 -7.66
C ASN A 210 35.74 -21.66 -8.94
N ASN A 211 36.69 -20.73 -8.91
CA ASN A 211 37.34 -20.20 -10.10
C ASN A 211 38.31 -21.26 -10.66
N GLY A 212 38.42 -21.33 -11.99
CA GLY A 212 39.41 -22.11 -12.74
C GLY A 212 38.74 -23.22 -13.57
N ASN A 213 38.83 -23.27 -14.90
CA ASN A 213 39.82 -22.71 -15.83
C ASN A 213 39.17 -21.91 -16.96
#